data_AF-A0A7C4NRF8-F1
#
_entry.id   AF-A0A7C4NRF8-F1
#
_cell.length_a   1.000
_cell.length_b   1.000
_cell.length_c   1.000
_cell.angle_alpha   90.00
_cell.angle_beta   90.00
_cell.angle_gamma   90.00
#
_symmetry.space_group_name_H-M   'P 1'
#
loop_
_entity.id
_entity.type
_entity.pdbx_description
1 polymer ?
#
loop_
_entity_poly.entity_id
_entity_poly.type
_entity_poly.pdbx_seq_one_letter_code
_entity_poly.pdbx_strand_id
1 'polypeptide(L)'
;KRNVAAAVSHRSFSVFIQACRDFLKSPSLNFFFPRPPRRLTQKSLREILKQRETRFIVLYIKHDGMSEEVMYPQLRKTAKAIHTGLVQRGFSVLRYAVWSGDRHAAIVMETFPKKLPNVEARVGPRPPIDSSKFIETYINSERTIVGPTVNEFGNIVFEIERKWRDPVSVIKDLLQKRLGFGKDVADLIMKGNCELLIDAEASKLLRNEDARLFLSEYFDDRLPWYR
;
A
#
# COMPACT_ATOMS: atom_id res chain seq x y z
N LYS A 1 -30.71 -8.94 -17.04
CA LYS A 1 -30.18 -7.79 -17.82
C LYS A 1 -28.66 -7.80 -17.69
N ARG A 2 -27.90 -7.73 -18.81
CA ARG A 2 -26.43 -7.76 -18.82
C ARG A 2 -25.89 -6.33 -18.79
N ASN A 3 -24.98 -6.02 -17.86
CA ASN A 3 -24.26 -4.75 -17.86
C ASN A 3 -23.02 -4.88 -18.76
N VAL A 4 -23.02 -4.19 -19.90
CA VAL A 4 -21.91 -4.21 -20.87
C VAL A 4 -20.63 -3.56 -20.30
N ALA A 5 -20.77 -2.65 -19.33
CA ALA A 5 -19.66 -1.93 -18.70
C ALA A 5 -19.19 -2.54 -17.37
N ALA A 6 -19.61 -3.77 -17.02
CA ALA A 6 -19.30 -4.37 -15.72
C ALA A 6 -17.79 -4.51 -15.41
N ALA A 7 -16.95 -4.58 -16.45
CA ALA A 7 -15.50 -4.65 -16.31
C ALA A 7 -14.82 -3.27 -16.14
N VAL A 8 -15.54 -2.16 -16.35
CA VAL A 8 -14.97 -0.81 -16.25
C VAL A 8 -14.89 -0.39 -14.79
N SER A 9 -13.67 -0.11 -14.32
CA SER A 9 -13.46 0.39 -12.97
C SER A 9 -13.91 1.85 -12.81
N HIS A 10 -14.31 2.25 -11.61
CA HIS A 10 -14.60 3.66 -11.30
C HIS A 10 -13.41 4.59 -11.59
N ARG A 11 -12.17 4.12 -11.40
CA ARG A 11 -10.96 4.87 -11.78
C ARG A 11 -10.92 5.12 -13.27
N SER A 12 -11.05 4.07 -14.09
CA SER A 12 -11.04 4.16 -15.55
C SER A 12 -12.14 5.08 -16.06
N PHE A 13 -13.35 4.97 -15.50
CA PHE A 13 -14.47 5.84 -15.85
C PHE A 13 -14.19 7.32 -15.52
N SER A 14 -13.64 7.60 -14.34
CA SER A 14 -13.30 8.96 -13.92
C SER A 14 -12.17 9.56 -14.76
N VAL A 15 -11.15 8.76 -15.09
CA VAL A 15 -10.07 9.14 -16.01
C VAL A 15 -10.65 9.50 -17.38
N PHE A 16 -11.57 8.69 -17.90
CA PHE A 16 -12.22 8.94 -19.19
C PHE A 16 -13.04 10.24 -19.17
N ILE A 17 -13.85 10.48 -18.14
CA ILE A 17 -14.59 11.73 -17.98
C ILE A 17 -13.64 12.93 -18.00
N GLN A 18 -12.53 12.86 -17.26
CA GLN A 18 -11.55 13.93 -17.21
C GLN A 18 -10.87 14.14 -18.58
N ALA A 19 -10.52 13.06 -19.28
CA ALA A 19 -9.98 13.12 -20.63
C ALA A 19 -10.93 13.84 -21.59
N CYS A 20 -12.23 13.50 -21.57
CA CYS A 20 -13.23 14.14 -22.41
C CYS A 20 -13.34 15.65 -22.12
N ARG A 21 -13.37 16.04 -20.85
CA ARG A 21 -13.44 17.46 -20.45
C ARG A 21 -12.22 18.24 -20.95
N ASP A 22 -11.02 17.72 -20.74
CA ASP A 22 -9.79 18.40 -21.11
C ASP A 22 -9.60 18.43 -22.62
N PHE A 23 -9.96 17.35 -23.32
CA PHE A 23 -9.89 17.28 -24.78
C PHE A 23 -10.83 18.28 -25.44
N LEU A 24 -12.08 18.42 -24.95
CA LEU A 24 -13.02 19.41 -25.47
C LEU A 24 -12.56 20.85 -25.23
N LYS A 25 -11.83 21.10 -24.13
CA LYS A 25 -11.30 22.42 -23.80
C LYS A 25 -10.07 22.78 -24.63
N SER A 26 -9.14 21.83 -24.81
CA SER A 26 -7.88 22.05 -25.52
C SER A 26 -7.41 20.75 -26.19
N PRO A 27 -7.91 20.45 -27.41
CA PRO A 27 -7.54 19.25 -28.15
C PRO A 27 -6.02 19.19 -28.38
N SER A 28 -5.44 18.00 -28.24
CA SER A 28 -4.00 17.79 -28.44
C SER A 28 -3.69 16.34 -28.83
N LEU A 29 -2.59 16.14 -29.57
CA LEU A 29 -2.06 14.81 -29.86
C LEU A 29 -1.62 14.05 -28.59
N ASN A 30 -1.33 14.75 -27.49
CA ASN A 30 -0.92 14.12 -26.23
C ASN A 30 -2.00 13.21 -25.61
N PHE A 31 -3.27 13.36 -25.99
CA PHE A 31 -4.34 12.46 -25.53
C PHE A 31 -4.24 11.07 -26.19
N PHE A 32 -3.68 11.00 -27.40
CA PHE A 32 -3.50 9.77 -28.17
C PHE A 32 -2.07 9.24 -28.05
N PHE A 33 -1.09 10.13 -27.96
CA PHE A 33 0.34 9.84 -27.91
C PHE A 33 1.01 10.57 -26.73
N PRO A 34 0.64 10.22 -25.49
CA PRO A 34 1.22 10.87 -24.32
C PRO A 34 2.72 10.59 -24.23
N ARG A 35 3.48 11.58 -23.74
CA ARG A 35 4.90 11.37 -23.47
C ARG A 35 5.07 10.31 -22.38
N PRO A 36 6.04 9.39 -22.51
CA PRO A 36 6.36 8.46 -21.44
C PRO A 36 6.85 9.23 -20.20
N PRO A 37 6.73 8.66 -19.00
CA PRO A 37 7.30 9.28 -17.80
C PRO A 37 8.82 9.40 -17.98
N ARG A 38 9.43 10.38 -17.31
CA ARG A 38 10.88 10.50 -17.31
C ARG A 38 11.49 9.22 -16.74
N ARG A 39 12.47 8.66 -17.45
CA ARG A 39 13.19 7.45 -17.03
C ARG A 39 13.80 7.65 -15.65
N LEU A 40 13.35 6.86 -14.68
CA LEU A 40 13.79 6.97 -13.31
C LEU A 40 15.24 6.48 -13.14
N THR A 41 16.08 7.32 -12.55
CA THR A 41 17.46 6.97 -12.17
C THR A 41 17.55 6.67 -10.68
N GLN A 42 18.62 6.01 -10.24
CA GLN A 42 18.85 5.78 -8.81
C GLN A 42 19.02 7.10 -8.04
N LYS A 43 19.63 8.12 -8.65
CA LYS A 43 19.77 9.46 -8.06
C LYS A 43 18.41 10.11 -7.84
N SER A 44 17.59 10.18 -8.89
CA SER A 44 16.24 10.77 -8.80
C SER A 44 15.33 10.00 -7.84
N LEU A 45 15.41 8.67 -7.80
CA LEU A 45 14.67 7.87 -6.82
C LEU A 45 15.02 8.29 -5.38
N ARG A 46 16.31 8.41 -5.05
CA ARG A 46 16.75 8.87 -3.72
C ARG A 46 16.26 10.28 -3.40
N GLU A 47 16.32 11.19 -4.36
CA GLU A 47 15.84 12.57 -4.19
C GLU A 47 14.33 12.61 -3.92
N ILE A 48 13.53 11.87 -4.71
CA ILE A 48 12.08 11.75 -4.53
C ILE A 48 11.75 11.19 -3.14
N LEU A 49 12.39 10.08 -2.73
CA LEU A 49 12.15 9.47 -1.42
C LEU A 49 12.56 10.37 -0.26
N LYS A 50 13.63 11.15 -0.41
CA LYS A 50 14.05 12.14 0.58
C LYS A 50 13.02 13.26 0.71
N GLN A 51 12.53 13.79 -0.41
CA GLN A 51 11.55 14.87 -0.43
C GLN A 51 10.19 14.46 0.18
N ARG A 52 9.78 13.21 -0.02
CA ARG A 52 8.44 12.75 0.39
C ARG A 52 8.33 12.43 1.87
N GLU A 53 9.43 12.11 2.53
CA GLU A 53 9.47 11.73 3.95
C GLU A 53 8.49 10.61 4.35
N THR A 54 8.09 9.79 3.37
CA THR A 54 7.28 8.58 3.49
C THR A 54 8.15 7.33 3.55
N ARG A 55 7.60 6.20 4.00
CA ARG A 55 8.29 4.91 3.89
C ARG A 55 7.88 4.22 2.60
N PHE A 56 8.85 3.94 1.75
CA PHE A 56 8.65 3.21 0.50
C PHE A 56 9.13 1.76 0.67
N ILE A 57 8.25 0.80 0.40
CA ILE A 57 8.50 -0.62 0.63
C ILE A 57 8.13 -1.38 -0.62
N VAL A 58 9.01 -2.26 -1.07
CA VAL A 58 8.77 -3.16 -2.18
C VAL A 58 8.88 -4.60 -1.71
N LEU A 59 7.81 -5.36 -1.83
CA LEU A 59 7.88 -6.82 -1.77
C LEU A 59 8.25 -7.32 -3.17
N TYR A 60 9.52 -7.64 -3.34
CA TYR A 60 10.08 -8.20 -4.57
C TYR A 60 9.96 -9.72 -4.55
N ILE A 61 9.39 -10.31 -5.59
CA ILE A 61 9.03 -11.73 -5.66
C ILE A 61 9.68 -12.32 -6.90
N LYS A 62 10.32 -13.47 -6.77
CA LYS A 62 10.81 -14.28 -7.88
C LYS A 62 9.84 -15.42 -8.15
N HIS A 63 9.54 -15.70 -9.42
CA HIS A 63 8.66 -16.79 -9.83
C HIS A 63 9.17 -17.54 -11.06
N ASP A 64 8.65 -18.75 -11.27
CA ASP A 64 9.08 -19.67 -12.32
C ASP A 64 8.24 -19.53 -13.60
N GLY A 65 8.22 -18.32 -14.20
CA GLY A 65 7.57 -18.11 -15.51
C GLY A 65 6.04 -18.10 -15.52
N MET A 66 5.39 -17.91 -14.35
CA MET A 66 3.95 -17.67 -14.29
C MET A 66 3.52 -16.48 -15.16
N SER A 67 2.42 -16.64 -15.89
CA SER A 67 1.89 -15.59 -16.76
C SER A 67 1.37 -14.38 -15.98
N GLU A 68 1.41 -13.21 -16.62
CA GLU A 68 0.90 -11.97 -16.02
C GLU A 68 -0.60 -12.06 -15.65
N GLU A 69 -1.41 -12.74 -16.46
CA GLU A 69 -2.84 -12.94 -16.22
C GLU A 69 -3.12 -13.69 -14.91
N VAL A 70 -2.23 -14.62 -14.54
CA VAL A 70 -2.30 -15.34 -13.26
C VAL A 70 -1.72 -14.49 -12.13
N MET A 71 -0.60 -13.81 -12.38
CA MET A 71 0.12 -13.07 -11.34
C MET A 71 -0.61 -11.80 -10.89
N TYR A 72 -1.13 -10.98 -11.79
CA TYR A 72 -1.75 -9.70 -11.42
C TYR A 72 -2.90 -9.84 -10.41
N PRO A 73 -3.88 -10.76 -10.58
CA PRO A 73 -4.91 -11.00 -9.58
C PRO A 73 -4.36 -11.39 -8.21
N GLN A 74 -3.36 -12.28 -8.17
CA GLN A 74 -2.74 -12.74 -6.92
C GLN A 74 -1.98 -11.60 -6.23
N LEU A 75 -1.21 -10.81 -6.98
CA LEU A 75 -0.49 -9.64 -6.47
C LEU A 75 -1.44 -8.57 -5.93
N ARG A 76 -2.54 -8.25 -6.65
CA ARG A 76 -3.54 -7.27 -6.20
C ARG A 76 -4.24 -7.74 -4.93
N LYS A 77 -4.58 -9.02 -4.83
CA LYS A 77 -5.18 -9.61 -3.64
C LYS A 77 -4.23 -9.51 -2.43
N THR A 78 -2.96 -9.89 -2.63
CA THR A 78 -1.91 -9.75 -1.61
C THR A 78 -1.70 -8.29 -1.21
N ALA A 79 -1.58 -7.36 -2.17
CA ALA A 79 -1.41 -5.94 -1.89
C ALA A 79 -2.56 -5.38 -1.06
N LYS A 80 -3.81 -5.76 -1.37
CA LYS A 80 -5.00 -5.37 -0.59
C LYS A 80 -4.97 -5.93 0.83
N ALA A 81 -4.52 -7.17 1.03
CA ALA A 81 -4.35 -7.76 2.35
C ALA A 81 -3.30 -7.01 3.17
N ILE A 82 -2.14 -6.69 2.57
CA ILE A 82 -1.08 -5.95 3.27
C ILE A 82 -1.54 -4.51 3.58
N HIS A 83 -2.16 -3.82 2.62
CA HIS A 83 -2.78 -2.50 2.83
C HIS A 83 -3.74 -2.52 4.04
N THR A 84 -4.66 -3.49 4.07
CA THR A 84 -5.63 -3.62 5.16
C THR A 84 -4.93 -3.85 6.50
N GLY A 85 -3.92 -4.71 6.54
CA GLY A 85 -3.14 -4.98 7.75
C GLY A 85 -2.35 -3.78 8.26
N LEU A 86 -1.85 -2.92 7.38
CA LEU A 86 -1.19 -1.66 7.71
C LEU A 86 -2.19 -0.65 8.31
N VAL A 87 -3.33 -0.44 7.65
CA VAL A 87 -4.38 0.50 8.10
C VAL A 87 -4.93 0.09 9.47
N GLN A 88 -5.19 -1.21 9.69
CA GLN A 88 -5.63 -1.74 10.98
C GLN A 88 -4.63 -1.51 12.12
N ARG A 89 -3.36 -1.25 11.81
CA ARG A 89 -2.29 -0.98 12.78
C ARG A 89 -1.90 0.49 12.84
N GLY A 90 -2.71 1.37 12.23
CA GLY A 90 -2.59 2.83 12.35
C GLY A 90 -1.74 3.49 11.28
N PHE A 91 -1.24 2.76 10.28
CA PHE A 91 -0.52 3.37 9.16
C PHE A 91 -1.47 3.84 8.06
N SER A 92 -1.19 4.98 7.46
CA SER A 92 -1.84 5.38 6.21
C SER A 92 -1.01 4.88 5.02
N VAL A 93 -1.68 4.33 4.02
CA VAL A 93 -1.04 3.95 2.75
C VAL A 93 -1.38 5.03 1.74
N LEU A 94 -0.38 5.81 1.31
CA LEU A 94 -0.58 6.85 0.31
C LEU A 94 -0.95 6.24 -1.04
N ARG A 95 -0.25 5.16 -1.41
CA ARG A 95 -0.49 4.43 -2.64
C ARG A 95 0.15 3.05 -2.62
N TYR A 96 -0.46 2.11 -3.33
CA TYR A 96 0.18 0.87 -3.70
C TYR A 96 -0.03 0.56 -5.17
N ALA A 97 0.91 -0.17 -5.75
CA ALA A 97 0.85 -0.67 -7.12
C ALA A 97 1.50 -2.04 -7.20
N VAL A 98 1.22 -2.76 -8.28
CA VAL A 98 1.79 -4.07 -8.53
C VAL A 98 2.36 -4.13 -9.93
N TRP A 99 3.42 -4.90 -10.10
CA TRP A 99 4.08 -5.16 -11.36
C TRP A 99 4.37 -6.65 -11.46
N SER A 100 4.19 -7.22 -12.64
CA SER A 100 4.61 -8.56 -12.99
C SER A 100 5.39 -8.48 -14.30
N GLY A 101 6.55 -9.10 -14.34
CA GLY A 101 7.30 -9.39 -15.56
C GLY A 101 7.49 -10.89 -15.72
N ASP A 102 8.44 -11.29 -16.58
CA ASP A 102 8.65 -12.70 -16.97
C ASP A 102 9.01 -13.64 -15.79
N ARG A 103 9.92 -13.21 -14.90
CA ARG A 103 10.41 -14.03 -13.76
C ARG A 103 10.34 -13.35 -12.41
N HIS A 104 9.87 -12.10 -12.39
CA HIS A 104 9.85 -11.27 -11.21
C HIS A 104 8.56 -10.48 -11.14
N ALA A 105 8.10 -10.27 -9.92
CA ALA A 105 6.97 -9.43 -9.62
C ALA A 105 7.30 -8.52 -8.43
N ALA A 106 6.54 -7.44 -8.30
CA ALA A 106 6.68 -6.51 -7.20
C ALA A 106 5.32 -6.04 -6.70
N ILE A 107 5.21 -5.90 -5.38
CA ILE A 107 4.18 -5.08 -4.74
C ILE A 107 4.87 -3.88 -4.13
N VAL A 108 4.53 -2.69 -4.60
CA VAL A 108 5.06 -1.42 -4.11
C VAL A 108 4.04 -0.78 -3.21
N MET A 109 4.47 -0.33 -2.03
CA MET A 109 3.66 0.45 -1.10
C MET A 109 4.42 1.64 -0.54
N GLU A 110 3.72 2.76 -0.50
CA GLU A 110 4.20 3.97 0.14
C GLU A 110 3.30 4.32 1.31
N THR A 111 3.89 4.44 2.50
CA THR A 111 3.17 4.61 3.76
C THR A 111 3.60 5.88 4.46
N PHE A 112 2.66 6.47 5.20
CA PHE A 112 2.91 7.58 6.11
C PHE A 112 2.12 7.40 7.42
N PRO A 113 2.70 7.77 8.57
CA PRO A 113 4.07 8.26 8.74
C PRO A 113 5.13 7.17 8.54
N LYS A 114 6.41 7.55 8.36
CA LYS A 114 7.55 6.61 8.30
C LYS A 114 7.68 5.72 9.53
N LYS A 115 7.25 6.25 10.68
CA LYS A 115 7.25 5.59 11.99
C LYS A 115 6.13 6.18 12.83
N LEU A 116 5.35 5.33 13.48
CA LEU A 116 4.31 5.77 14.42
C LEU A 116 4.92 6.15 15.79
N PRO A 117 4.26 7.05 16.55
CA PRO A 117 4.61 7.33 17.94
C PRO A 117 4.50 6.05 18.78
N ASN A 118 5.08 6.06 19.99
CA ASN A 118 5.02 4.88 20.86
C ASN A 118 3.60 4.58 21.34
N VAL A 119 2.72 5.58 21.39
CA VAL A 119 1.39 5.50 21.99
C VAL A 119 0.28 5.34 20.95
N GLU A 120 -0.76 4.58 21.31
CA GLU A 120 -2.05 4.56 20.64
C GLU A 120 -3.21 4.63 21.64
N ALA A 121 -4.27 5.35 21.26
CA ALA A 121 -5.53 5.31 21.97
C ALA A 121 -6.31 4.05 21.58
N ARG A 122 -6.68 3.25 22.57
CA ARG A 122 -7.67 2.17 22.45
C ARG A 122 -8.99 2.68 22.97
N VAL A 123 -9.94 2.84 22.04
CA VAL A 123 -11.29 3.30 22.34
C VAL A 123 -12.16 2.08 22.60
N GLY A 124 -12.78 2.06 23.78
CA GLY A 124 -13.74 1.06 24.19
C GLY A 124 -15.09 1.19 23.46
N PRO A 125 -16.08 0.37 23.84
CA PRO A 125 -17.39 0.39 23.21
C PRO A 125 -18.10 1.74 23.41
N ARG A 126 -19.06 2.06 22.53
CA ARG A 126 -19.92 3.25 22.65
C ARG A 126 -20.97 3.05 23.73
N PRO A 127 -21.12 3.99 24.69
CA PRO A 127 -22.22 3.92 25.66
C PRO A 127 -23.59 3.77 24.97
N PRO A 128 -24.55 3.07 25.60
CA PRO A 128 -24.50 2.48 26.94
C PRO A 128 -23.94 1.03 26.98
N ILE A 129 -23.20 0.59 25.96
CA ILE A 129 -22.62 -0.77 25.94
C ILE A 129 -21.63 -0.94 27.10
N ASP A 130 -21.75 -2.04 27.84
CA ASP A 130 -20.88 -2.39 28.96
C ASP A 130 -19.40 -2.44 28.56
N SER A 131 -18.57 -1.71 29.32
CA SER A 131 -17.12 -1.61 29.13
C SER A 131 -16.31 -2.47 30.11
N SER A 132 -16.94 -3.26 30.99
CA SER A 132 -16.24 -4.00 32.06
C SER A 132 -15.14 -4.91 31.52
N LYS A 133 -15.45 -5.75 30.52
CA LYS A 133 -14.44 -6.62 29.86
C LYS A 133 -13.31 -5.83 29.19
N PHE A 134 -13.63 -4.66 28.64
CA PHE A 134 -12.63 -3.79 28.03
C PHE A 134 -11.68 -3.24 29.10
N ILE A 135 -12.21 -2.75 30.22
CA ILE A 135 -11.42 -2.27 31.36
C ILE A 135 -10.53 -3.40 31.91
N GLU A 136 -11.08 -4.58 32.16
CA GLU A 136 -10.33 -5.75 32.65
C GLU A 136 -9.14 -6.09 31.75
N THR A 137 -9.31 -5.97 30.43
CA THR A 137 -8.25 -6.26 29.44
C THR A 137 -7.05 -5.32 29.57
N TYR A 138 -7.27 -4.05 29.91
CA TYR A 138 -6.25 -3.01 29.83
C TYR A 138 -5.80 -2.44 31.17
N ILE A 139 -6.59 -2.54 32.25
CA ILE A 139 -6.30 -1.87 33.53
C ILE A 139 -4.95 -2.27 34.14
N ASN A 140 -4.57 -3.55 34.02
CA ASN A 140 -3.32 -4.10 34.56
C ASN A 140 -2.35 -4.55 33.46
N SER A 141 -2.58 -4.13 32.20
CA SER A 141 -1.67 -4.48 31.11
C SER A 141 -0.36 -3.72 31.25
N GLU A 142 0.78 -4.40 31.14
CA GLU A 142 2.11 -3.75 31.12
C GLU A 142 2.27 -2.71 30.01
N ARG A 143 1.47 -2.81 28.95
CA ARG A 143 1.46 -1.85 27.84
C ARG A 143 0.64 -0.61 28.13
N THR A 144 -0.15 -0.57 29.20
CA THR A 144 -0.99 0.59 29.51
C THR A 144 -0.14 1.71 30.09
N ILE A 145 -0.27 2.89 29.48
CA ILE A 145 0.44 4.11 29.90
C ILE A 145 -0.51 4.97 30.73
N VAL A 146 -1.72 5.21 30.23
CA VAL A 146 -2.76 6.01 30.89
C VAL A 146 -4.12 5.37 30.68
N GLY A 147 -4.97 5.41 31.70
CA GLY A 147 -6.37 5.00 31.62
C GLY A 147 -6.84 4.23 32.85
N PRO A 148 -8.13 3.93 32.96
CA PRO A 148 -9.20 4.33 32.03
C PRO A 148 -9.50 5.83 32.14
N THR A 149 -9.75 6.46 30.99
CA THR A 149 -10.28 7.84 30.91
C THR A 149 -11.57 7.82 30.09
N VAL A 150 -12.36 8.90 30.12
CA VAL A 150 -13.56 9.06 29.29
C VAL A 150 -13.28 10.14 28.25
N ASN A 151 -13.46 9.82 26.97
CA ASN A 151 -13.32 10.83 25.90
C ASN A 151 -14.60 11.68 25.75
N GLU A 152 -14.56 12.69 24.87
CA GLU A 152 -15.68 13.60 24.60
C GLU A 152 -16.97 12.90 24.13
N PHE A 153 -16.86 11.67 23.61
CA PHE A 153 -17.98 10.86 23.15
C PHE A 153 -18.51 9.88 24.21
N GLY A 154 -17.98 9.95 25.44
CA GLY A 154 -18.36 9.08 26.55
C GLY A 154 -17.72 7.68 26.52
N ASN A 155 -16.80 7.39 25.59
CA ASN A 155 -16.12 6.10 25.55
C ASN A 155 -15.05 6.01 26.64
N ILE A 156 -14.91 4.83 27.25
CA ILE A 156 -13.70 4.49 28.00
C ILE A 156 -12.52 4.37 27.04
N VAL A 157 -11.40 5.01 27.36
CA VAL A 157 -10.18 5.03 26.55
C VAL A 157 -8.96 4.69 27.41
N PHE A 158 -8.05 3.91 26.83
CA PHE A 158 -6.70 3.69 27.34
C PHE A 158 -5.68 4.20 26.33
N GLU A 159 -4.65 4.87 26.80
CA GLU A 159 -3.42 5.09 26.06
C GLU A 159 -2.48 3.93 26.32
N ILE A 160 -2.10 3.20 25.27
CA ILE A 160 -1.23 2.04 25.38
C ILE A 160 0.00 2.17 24.49
N GLU A 161 1.08 1.49 24.86
CA GLU A 161 2.24 1.30 24.01
C GLU A 161 1.88 0.45 22.79
N ARG A 162 2.18 0.94 21.59
CA ARG A 162 1.96 0.28 20.30
C ARG A 162 2.86 -0.94 20.16
N LYS A 163 2.28 -2.04 19.70
CA LYS A 163 3.03 -3.23 19.29
C LYS A 163 3.88 -2.97 18.04
N TRP A 164 3.40 -2.13 17.11
CA TRP A 164 4.04 -1.88 15.83
C TRP A 164 4.23 -0.39 15.60
N ARG A 165 5.48 0.02 15.38
CA ARG A 165 5.85 1.41 15.09
C ARG A 165 6.41 1.61 13.70
N ASP A 166 6.93 0.55 13.09
CA ASP A 166 7.47 0.55 11.73
C ASP A 166 6.56 -0.25 10.81
N PRO A 167 6.11 0.30 9.67
CA PRO A 167 5.30 -0.46 8.71
C PRO A 167 6.04 -1.69 8.18
N VAL A 168 7.38 -1.68 8.12
CA VAL A 168 8.16 -2.85 7.67
C VAL A 168 7.95 -4.04 8.61
N SER A 169 7.94 -3.80 9.93
CA SER A 169 7.68 -4.85 10.93
C SER A 169 6.26 -5.42 10.79
N VAL A 170 5.27 -4.57 10.46
CA VAL A 170 3.90 -5.01 10.16
C VAL A 170 3.88 -5.92 8.94
N ILE A 171 4.55 -5.53 7.85
CA ILE A 171 4.58 -6.33 6.63
C ILE A 171 5.25 -7.67 6.92
N LYS A 172 6.36 -7.71 7.67
CA LYS A 172 7.01 -8.96 8.08
C LYS A 172 6.06 -9.91 8.84
N ASP A 173 5.29 -9.41 9.81
CA ASP A 173 4.25 -10.19 10.51
C ASP A 173 3.17 -10.74 9.54
N LEU A 174 2.75 -9.92 8.58
CA LEU A 174 1.76 -10.34 7.58
C LEU A 174 2.33 -11.37 6.60
N LEU A 175 3.59 -11.27 6.19
CA LEU A 175 4.27 -12.26 5.35
C LEU A 175 4.44 -13.61 6.06
N GLN A 176 4.58 -13.62 7.39
CA GLN A 176 4.62 -14.86 8.17
C GLN A 176 3.25 -15.53 8.23
N LYS A 177 2.18 -14.75 8.39
CA LYS A 177 0.80 -15.27 8.49
C LYS A 177 0.18 -15.60 7.13
N ARG A 178 0.53 -14.85 6.08
CA ARG A 178 0.02 -14.95 4.69
C ARG A 178 -1.51 -14.93 4.57
N LEU A 179 -2.21 -14.41 5.58
CA LEU A 179 -3.67 -14.41 5.60
C LEU A 179 -4.23 -13.49 4.51
N GLY A 180 -5.13 -14.02 3.69
CA GLY A 180 -5.78 -13.27 2.62
C GLY A 180 -4.92 -13.04 1.38
N PHE A 181 -3.72 -13.62 1.31
CA PHE A 181 -2.84 -13.48 0.15
C PHE A 181 -3.35 -14.28 -1.05
N GLY A 182 -2.83 -13.95 -2.22
CA GLY A 182 -2.94 -14.82 -3.39
C GLY A 182 -2.21 -16.14 -3.16
N LYS A 183 -2.80 -17.27 -3.57
CA LYS A 183 -2.29 -18.62 -3.22
C LYS A 183 -0.86 -18.82 -3.72
N ASP A 184 -0.63 -18.58 -5.01
CA ASP A 184 0.69 -18.79 -5.63
C ASP A 184 1.75 -17.82 -5.06
N VAL A 185 1.35 -16.57 -4.80
CA VAL A 185 2.22 -15.58 -4.15
C VAL A 185 2.57 -16.00 -2.72
N ALA A 186 1.60 -16.53 -1.96
CA ALA A 186 1.83 -17.05 -0.61
C ALA A 186 2.80 -18.24 -0.63
N ASP A 187 2.69 -19.14 -1.61
CA ASP A 187 3.57 -20.30 -1.77
C ASP A 187 5.00 -19.87 -2.13
N LEU A 188 5.16 -18.86 -3.01
CA LEU A 188 6.48 -18.29 -3.31
C LEU A 188 7.13 -17.65 -2.08
N ILE A 189 6.36 -16.89 -1.29
CA ILE A 189 6.84 -16.29 -0.04
C ILE A 189 7.27 -17.39 0.93
N MET A 190 6.49 -18.47 1.05
CA MET A 190 6.81 -19.61 1.92
C MET A 190 8.11 -20.31 1.52
N LYS A 191 8.38 -20.42 0.20
CA LYS A 191 9.62 -20.98 -0.35
C LYS A 191 10.83 -20.04 -0.22
N GLY A 192 10.67 -18.84 0.34
CA GLY A 192 11.74 -17.85 0.46
C GLY A 192 12.03 -17.10 -0.85
N ASN A 193 11.15 -17.19 -1.85
CA ASN A 193 11.32 -16.52 -3.14
C ASN A 193 10.87 -15.04 -3.11
N CYS A 194 11.03 -14.37 -1.96
CA CYS A 194 10.69 -12.97 -1.80
C CYS A 194 11.70 -12.21 -0.94
N GLU A 195 11.78 -10.91 -1.18
CA GLU A 195 12.63 -9.98 -0.44
C GLU A 195 11.86 -8.67 -0.20
N LEU A 196 12.05 -8.06 0.96
CA LEU A 196 11.56 -6.71 1.23
C LEU A 196 12.68 -5.71 0.97
N LEU A 197 12.46 -4.83 -0.01
CA LEU A 197 13.36 -3.73 -0.33
C LEU A 197 12.80 -2.44 0.27
N ILE A 198 13.62 -1.73 1.04
CA ILE A 198 13.22 -0.53 1.76
C ILE A 198 13.90 0.70 1.15
N ASP A 199 13.09 1.71 0.83
CA ASP A 199 13.51 3.01 0.30
C ASP A 199 14.53 2.89 -0.86
N ALA A 200 15.80 3.21 -0.62
CA ALA A 200 16.84 3.20 -1.65
C ALA A 200 17.14 1.80 -2.22
N GLU A 201 16.85 0.73 -1.46
CA GLU A 201 17.00 -0.66 -1.92
C GLU A 201 16.07 -0.97 -3.10
N ALA A 202 14.95 -0.24 -3.24
CA ALA A 202 14.06 -0.35 -4.38
C ALA A 202 14.74 -0.01 -5.72
N SER A 203 15.93 0.61 -5.69
CA SER A 203 16.76 0.78 -6.89
C SER A 203 17.13 -0.54 -7.58
N LYS A 204 17.01 -1.68 -6.90
CA LYS A 204 17.14 -3.02 -7.51
C LYS A 204 16.17 -3.23 -8.68
N LEU A 205 14.94 -2.71 -8.59
CA LEU A 205 13.95 -2.82 -9.68
C LEU A 205 14.42 -2.09 -10.93
N LEU A 206 15.25 -1.06 -10.79
CA LEU A 206 15.76 -0.29 -11.93
C LEU A 206 16.68 -1.11 -12.83
N ARG A 207 17.08 -2.34 -12.48
CA ARG A 207 17.90 -3.21 -13.35
C ARG A 207 17.09 -3.81 -14.52
N ASN A 208 15.77 -3.88 -14.38
CA ASN A 208 14.86 -4.33 -15.43
C ASN A 208 14.14 -3.08 -16.00
N GLU A 209 14.10 -2.93 -17.33
CA GLU A 209 13.54 -1.72 -17.95
C GLU A 209 12.02 -1.62 -17.75
N ASP A 210 11.28 -2.73 -17.77
CA ASP A 210 9.82 -2.73 -17.54
C ASP A 210 9.50 -2.35 -16.09
N ALA A 211 10.23 -2.90 -15.12
CA ALA A 211 10.12 -2.52 -13.71
C ALA A 211 10.53 -1.06 -13.48
N ARG A 212 11.52 -0.56 -14.23
CA ARG A 212 11.91 0.85 -14.18
C ARG A 212 10.81 1.75 -14.74
N LEU A 213 10.19 1.39 -15.86
CA LEU A 213 9.07 2.14 -16.42
C LEU A 213 7.90 2.16 -15.43
N PHE A 214 7.56 1.01 -14.86
CA PHE A 214 6.55 0.90 -13.80
C PHE A 214 6.83 1.82 -12.60
N LEU A 215 8.07 1.85 -12.08
CA LEU A 215 8.41 2.77 -11.00
C LEU A 215 8.40 4.24 -11.43
N SER A 216 8.75 4.53 -12.68
CA SER A 216 8.67 5.89 -13.24
C SER A 216 7.21 6.36 -13.27
N GLU A 217 6.28 5.50 -13.70
CA GLU A 217 4.84 5.77 -13.66
C GLU A 217 4.29 5.86 -12.23
N TYR A 218 4.80 5.05 -11.30
CA TYR A 218 4.38 5.12 -9.90
C TYR A 218 4.63 6.51 -9.30
N PHE A 219 5.81 7.07 -9.54
CA PHE A 219 6.18 8.40 -9.03
C PHE A 219 5.65 9.55 -9.89
N ASP A 220 5.36 9.31 -11.16
CA ASP A 220 4.72 10.27 -12.09
C ASP A 220 3.35 9.76 -12.58
N ASP A 221 2.40 9.64 -11.63
CA ASP A 221 1.02 9.17 -11.85
C ASP A 221 0.09 10.32 -12.26
N ARG A 222 0.64 11.37 -12.89
CA ARG A 222 -0.16 12.38 -13.56
C ARG A 222 -0.92 11.71 -14.69
N LEU A 223 -2.13 12.20 -14.97
CA LEU A 223 -2.88 11.76 -16.14
C LEU A 223 -2.01 11.96 -17.40
N PRO A 224 -1.98 11.01 -18.35
CA PRO A 224 -0.95 11.00 -19.39
C PRO A 224 -0.84 12.27 -20.23
N TRP A 225 -1.97 12.96 -20.47
CA TRP A 225 -2.02 14.21 -21.26
C TRP A 225 -1.59 15.46 -20.47
N TYR A 226 -1.36 15.36 -19.16
CA TYR A 226 -0.79 16.42 -18.31
C TYR A 226 0.73 16.31 -18.12
N ARG A 227 1.37 15.31 -18.74
CA ARG A 227 2.83 15.10 -18.67
C ARG A 227 3.56 15.91 -19.73
#